data_AF-A0A1C6CQA2-F1
#
_entry.id   AF-A0A1C6CQA2-F1
#
_cell.length_a   1.000
_cell.length_b   1.000
_cell.length_c   1.000
_cell.angle_alpha   90.00
_cell.angle_beta   90.00
_cell.angle_gamma   90.00
#
_symmetry.space_group_name_H-M   'P 1'
#
loop_
_entity.id
_entity.type
_entity.pdbx_description
1 polymer ?
#
loop_
_entity_poly.entity_id
_entity_poly.type
_entity_poly.pdbx_seq_one_letter_code
_entity_poly.pdbx_strand_id
1 'polypeptide(L)'
;MSATVAAALKKIAIYILGDEKKRGKLFVLIGSIAVGFIGLMCLPVAVLSSMGSMEIEQPEINAEMFSDSALFESLDSEQQAKITEIQNSGQEIEDAMSGAGVRSQTIKAQLIYMSYFGDVQNFNAESYANLFAVAPNDSDLITAINSTYGLEIGYDEFMRTYTWVMNSTINGYMFSDESTKNCADLAAWAENAYISGWGFKQGAIGNRDYVDRIRYADNAGLMLGYLNYNPDEKSFGNQFQTLVFTEQGSLDTMPEVAGIGLFDGSQHGIYVGDGEVIYCSESAGYVTKDLVSNGGWTSWCTYEGVDYPQEVRDKIDENGGDSE
;
A
#
# COMPACT_ATOMS: atom_id res chain seq x y z
N MET A 1 -17.13 15.87 -16.37
CA MET A 1 -15.94 16.71 -16.10
C MET A 1 -16.13 18.12 -16.65
N SER A 2 -15.72 19.18 -15.92
CA SER A 2 -15.72 20.56 -16.44
C SER A 2 -14.60 20.76 -17.48
N ALA A 3 -14.83 21.58 -18.51
CA ALA A 3 -13.84 21.86 -19.55
C ALA A 3 -12.50 22.39 -18.98
N THR A 4 -12.54 23.16 -17.90
CA THR A 4 -11.35 23.68 -17.21
C THR A 4 -10.55 22.56 -16.55
N VAL A 5 -11.23 21.58 -15.95
CA VAL A 5 -10.59 20.41 -15.34
C VAL A 5 -9.93 19.58 -16.42
N ALA A 6 -10.65 19.23 -17.49
CA ALA A 6 -10.12 18.44 -18.61
C ALA A 6 -8.84 19.04 -19.23
N ALA A 7 -8.79 20.37 -19.38
CA ALA A 7 -7.63 21.07 -19.92
C ALA A 7 -6.41 21.02 -18.97
N ALA A 8 -6.63 21.11 -17.65
CA ALA A 8 -5.58 20.96 -16.65
C ALA A 8 -5.02 19.53 -16.63
N LEU A 9 -5.91 18.52 -16.67
CA LEU A 9 -5.54 17.11 -16.73
C LEU A 9 -4.69 16.78 -17.96
N LYS A 10 -5.12 17.26 -19.13
CA LYS A 10 -4.39 17.09 -20.38
C LYS A 10 -2.98 17.67 -20.31
N LYS A 11 -2.79 18.87 -19.72
CA LYS A 11 -1.46 19.49 -19.59
C LYS A 11 -0.52 18.69 -18.68
N ILE A 12 -1.04 18.16 -17.56
CA ILE A 12 -0.25 17.34 -16.64
C ILE A 12 0.15 16.02 -17.33
N ALA A 13 -0.78 15.37 -18.04
CA ALA A 13 -0.49 14.17 -18.81
C ALA A 13 0.60 14.39 -19.87
N ILE A 14 0.50 15.46 -20.68
CA ILE A 14 1.52 15.82 -21.69
C ILE A 14 2.89 16.04 -21.03
N TYR A 15 2.93 16.72 -19.89
CA TYR A 15 4.17 17.03 -19.17
C TYR A 15 4.89 15.77 -18.67
N ILE A 16 4.14 14.79 -18.13
CA ILE A 16 4.67 13.50 -17.66
C ILE A 16 5.15 12.65 -18.85
N LEU A 17 4.38 12.64 -19.93
CA LEU A 17 4.69 11.84 -21.10
C LEU A 17 5.93 12.35 -21.85
N GLY A 18 6.18 13.67 -21.81
CA GLY A 18 7.22 14.34 -22.60
C GLY A 18 8.64 14.36 -22.02
N ASP A 19 8.88 14.00 -20.76
CA ASP A 19 10.24 14.09 -20.17
C ASP A 19 10.51 12.99 -19.13
N GLU A 20 11.37 12.05 -19.50
CA GLU A 20 11.74 10.89 -18.69
C GLU A 20 12.40 11.26 -17.36
N LYS A 21 13.18 12.34 -17.32
CA LYS A 21 13.81 12.83 -16.09
C LYS A 21 12.82 13.51 -15.13
N LYS A 22 11.64 13.90 -15.63
CA LYS A 22 10.57 14.50 -14.83
C LYS A 22 9.55 13.46 -14.36
N ARG A 23 9.45 12.30 -15.02
CA ARG A 23 8.70 11.13 -14.51
C ARG A 23 9.23 10.70 -13.15
N GLY A 24 10.56 10.66 -13.00
CA GLY A 24 11.25 10.37 -11.75
C GLY A 24 10.95 11.34 -10.59
N LYS A 25 10.57 12.60 -10.90
CA LYS A 25 10.33 13.67 -9.90
C LYS A 25 8.85 13.95 -9.64
N LEU A 26 7.95 13.42 -10.46
CA LEU A 26 6.51 13.68 -10.40
C LEU A 26 5.71 12.41 -10.07
N PHE A 27 6.22 11.59 -9.14
CA PHE A 27 5.47 10.46 -8.60
C PHE A 27 4.33 10.95 -7.74
N VAL A 28 3.26 11.30 -8.43
CA VAL A 28 1.95 11.40 -7.85
C VAL A 28 1.13 10.31 -8.48
N LEU A 29 0.67 9.38 -7.61
CA LEU A 29 -0.51 8.52 -7.73
C LEU A 29 -0.18 7.03 -7.97
N ILE A 30 -0.33 6.20 -6.94
CA ILE A 30 -0.43 4.73 -7.08
C ILE A 30 -1.91 4.34 -7.07
N GLY A 31 -2.16 3.23 -7.76
CA GLY A 31 -3.34 2.39 -7.73
C GLY A 31 -3.20 1.35 -8.83
N SER A 32 -2.27 0.41 -8.65
CA SER A 32 -2.53 -1.03 -8.88
C SER A 32 -3.61 -1.35 -9.91
N ILE A 33 -3.20 -1.80 -11.10
CA ILE A 33 -3.98 -1.91 -12.35
C ILE A 33 -5.19 -2.83 -12.20
N ALA A 34 -6.37 -2.20 -12.23
CA ALA A 34 -7.41 -2.56 -13.17
C ALA A 34 -8.18 -1.26 -13.48
N VAL A 35 -8.21 -0.86 -14.76
CA VAL A 35 -9.02 0.26 -15.32
C VAL A 35 -8.50 1.71 -15.14
N GLY A 36 -7.52 1.99 -14.26
CA GLY A 36 -7.25 3.37 -13.83
C GLY A 36 -5.99 4.11 -14.32
N PHE A 37 -5.32 3.72 -15.42
CA PHE A 37 -3.96 4.22 -15.73
C PHE A 37 -3.79 5.74 -15.87
N ILE A 38 -4.76 6.47 -16.41
CA ILE A 38 -4.66 7.93 -16.49
C ILE A 38 -5.15 8.56 -15.15
N GLY A 39 -6.00 7.84 -14.40
CA GLY A 39 -6.45 8.17 -13.04
C GLY A 39 -5.33 8.22 -12.03
N LEU A 40 -4.15 7.78 -12.49
CA LEU A 40 -2.89 7.58 -11.81
C LEU A 40 -1.79 8.56 -12.22
N MET A 41 -2.09 9.60 -12.98
CA MET A 41 -1.06 10.59 -13.34
C MET A 41 -1.30 11.99 -12.80
N CYS A 42 -2.43 12.28 -12.16
CA CYS A 42 -2.87 13.66 -12.04
C CYS A 42 -3.74 13.88 -10.81
N LEU A 43 -3.14 13.90 -9.61
CA LEU A 43 -3.81 14.42 -8.41
C LEU A 43 -2.80 14.67 -7.28
N PRO A 44 -2.21 15.88 -7.12
CA PRO A 44 -2.94 17.15 -7.07
C PRO A 44 -2.25 18.35 -7.75
N VAL A 45 -3.10 19.27 -8.21
CA VAL A 45 -2.77 20.61 -8.76
C VAL A 45 -1.88 21.47 -7.85
N ALA A 46 -1.74 21.13 -6.57
CA ALA A 46 -0.92 21.87 -5.62
C ALA A 46 0.60 21.82 -5.89
N VAL A 47 1.12 20.87 -6.67
CA VAL A 47 2.56 20.86 -7.05
C VAL A 47 2.88 21.98 -8.05
N LEU A 48 1.91 22.38 -8.88
CA LEU A 48 2.08 23.47 -9.86
C LEU A 48 2.26 24.84 -9.18
N SER A 49 1.88 24.99 -7.90
CA SER A 49 2.15 26.21 -7.13
C SER A 49 3.64 26.39 -6.81
N SER A 50 4.41 25.30 -6.77
CA SER A 50 5.85 25.33 -6.44
C SER A 50 6.76 25.56 -7.66
N MET A 51 6.26 25.35 -8.87
CA MET A 51 6.92 25.72 -10.12
C MET A 51 6.26 26.99 -10.66
N GLY A 52 6.90 28.13 -10.44
CA GLY A 52 6.34 29.46 -10.65
C GLY A 52 5.42 29.62 -11.88
N SER A 53 4.35 30.39 -11.67
CA SER A 53 3.47 31.04 -12.67
C SER A 53 2.26 30.27 -13.24
N MET A 54 1.70 29.29 -12.52
CA MET A 54 0.38 28.77 -12.88
C MET A 54 -0.62 28.91 -11.72
N GLU A 55 -1.37 30.02 -11.73
CA GLU A 55 -2.63 30.16 -10.99
C GLU A 55 -3.66 29.23 -11.62
N ILE A 56 -3.68 27.98 -11.17
CA ILE A 56 -4.78 27.05 -11.43
C ILE A 56 -5.49 26.87 -10.09
N GLU A 57 -6.71 27.38 -9.97
CA GLU A 57 -7.64 27.04 -8.88
C GLU A 57 -7.64 25.52 -8.71
N GLN A 58 -7.61 25.01 -7.49
CA GLN A 58 -7.48 23.58 -7.20
C GLN A 58 -8.79 22.85 -7.53
N PRO A 59 -8.93 22.11 -8.66
CA PRO A 59 -10.04 21.21 -8.82
C PRO A 59 -9.91 20.03 -7.85
N GLU A 60 -11.01 19.67 -7.22
CA GLU A 60 -11.22 18.32 -6.70
C GLU A 60 -11.23 17.38 -7.90
N ILE A 61 -10.11 16.72 -8.14
CA ILE A 61 -10.00 15.72 -9.18
C ILE A 61 -10.18 14.35 -8.50
N ASN A 62 -10.89 13.41 -9.12
CA ASN A 62 -11.01 12.02 -8.67
C ASN A 62 -10.31 11.10 -9.69
N ALA A 63 -9.82 9.93 -9.27
CA ALA A 63 -9.19 8.93 -10.13
C ALA A 63 -10.10 8.51 -11.31
N GLU A 64 -11.42 8.51 -11.10
CA GLU A 64 -12.44 8.26 -12.13
C GLU A 64 -12.43 9.27 -13.29
N MET A 65 -11.92 10.48 -13.07
CA MET A 65 -11.90 11.55 -14.08
C MET A 65 -10.88 11.32 -15.21
N PHE A 66 -10.17 10.21 -15.19
CA PHE A 66 -9.14 9.91 -16.17
C PHE A 66 -9.24 8.51 -16.74
N SER A 67 -9.99 7.61 -16.09
CA SER A 67 -10.58 6.47 -16.80
C SER A 67 -11.57 6.91 -17.88
N ASP A 68 -11.90 8.21 -17.96
CA ASP A 68 -12.65 8.80 -19.05
C ASP A 68 -11.89 8.64 -20.39
N SER A 69 -12.42 7.78 -21.26
CA SER A 69 -12.01 7.62 -22.66
C SER A 69 -11.85 8.95 -23.40
N ALA A 70 -12.63 9.96 -23.02
CA ALA A 70 -12.56 11.33 -23.54
C ALA A 70 -11.20 12.02 -23.32
N LEU A 71 -10.51 11.74 -22.21
CA LEU A 71 -9.17 12.32 -21.98
C LEU A 71 -8.12 11.61 -22.82
N PHE A 72 -8.16 10.28 -22.89
CA PHE A 72 -7.28 9.48 -23.73
C PHE A 72 -7.41 9.88 -25.21
N GLU A 73 -8.66 10.00 -25.70
CA GLU A 73 -8.96 10.45 -27.07
C GLU A 73 -8.49 11.89 -27.35
N SER A 74 -8.35 12.72 -26.32
CA SER A 74 -7.85 14.08 -26.48
C SER A 74 -6.34 14.17 -26.72
N LEU A 75 -5.58 13.13 -26.39
CA LEU A 75 -4.13 13.07 -26.57
C LEU A 75 -3.78 12.79 -28.03
N ASP A 76 -2.56 13.15 -28.43
CA ASP A 76 -2.07 12.79 -29.76
C ASP A 76 -1.70 11.30 -29.86
N SER A 77 -1.49 10.82 -31.10
CA SER A 77 -1.23 9.40 -31.37
C SER A 77 0.04 8.87 -30.71
N GLU A 78 1.07 9.72 -30.53
CA GLU A 78 2.32 9.33 -29.90
C GLU A 78 2.12 9.15 -28.38
N GLN A 79 1.39 10.07 -27.76
CA GLN A 79 1.02 10.01 -26.35
C GLN A 79 0.12 8.81 -26.04
N GLN A 80 -0.86 8.53 -26.89
CA GLN A 80 -1.71 7.36 -26.76
C GLN A 80 -0.90 6.06 -26.85
N ALA A 81 0.00 5.95 -27.83
CA ALA A 81 0.88 4.79 -27.98
C ALA A 81 1.75 4.59 -26.73
N LYS A 82 2.32 5.66 -26.19
CA LYS A 82 3.14 5.61 -24.98
C LYS A 82 2.33 5.20 -23.74
N ILE A 83 1.08 5.62 -23.63
CA ILE A 83 0.17 5.16 -22.57
C ILE A 83 -0.11 3.66 -22.71
N THR A 84 -0.45 3.19 -23.91
CA THR A 84 -0.72 1.77 -24.16
C THR A 84 0.51 0.91 -23.86
N GLU A 85 1.70 1.36 -24.23
CA GLU A 85 2.96 0.67 -23.91
C GLU A 85 3.16 0.53 -22.40
N ILE A 86 2.94 1.60 -21.63
CA ILE A 86 3.09 1.53 -20.17
C ILE A 86 2.00 0.64 -19.54
N GLN A 87 0.76 0.70 -20.04
CA GLN A 87 -0.32 -0.19 -19.58
C GLN A 87 0.03 -1.66 -19.79
N ASN A 88 0.50 -2.01 -21.00
CA ASN A 88 0.91 -3.37 -21.32
C ASN A 88 2.08 -3.82 -20.44
N SER A 89 3.11 -2.99 -20.29
CA SER A 89 4.26 -3.29 -19.42
C SER A 89 3.83 -3.46 -17.96
N GLY A 90 2.91 -2.61 -17.49
CA GLY A 90 2.37 -2.68 -16.14
C GLY A 90 1.62 -3.98 -15.87
N GLN A 91 0.81 -4.44 -16.82
CA GLN A 91 0.10 -5.71 -16.73
C GLN A 91 1.07 -6.91 -16.73
N GLU A 92 2.07 -6.90 -17.62
CA GLU A 92 3.09 -7.95 -17.67
C GLU A 92 3.86 -8.06 -16.33
N ILE A 93 4.17 -6.93 -15.71
CA ILE A 93 4.81 -6.89 -14.38
C ILE A 93 3.85 -7.45 -13.32
N GLU A 94 2.59 -7.06 -13.31
CA GLU A 94 1.62 -7.56 -12.34
C GLU A 94 1.43 -9.08 -12.43
N ASP A 95 1.29 -9.60 -13.65
CA ASP A 95 1.13 -11.03 -13.90
C ASP A 95 2.36 -11.80 -13.40
N ALA A 96 3.58 -11.29 -13.70
CA ALA A 96 4.83 -11.89 -13.25
C ALA A 96 5.00 -11.83 -11.71
N MET A 97 4.64 -10.71 -11.07
CA MET A 97 4.70 -10.59 -9.61
C MET A 97 3.75 -11.56 -8.93
N SER A 98 2.55 -11.73 -9.49
CA SER A 98 1.58 -12.72 -9.03
C SER A 98 2.10 -14.15 -9.23
N GLY A 99 2.68 -14.45 -10.40
CA GLY A 99 3.28 -15.75 -10.72
C GLY A 99 4.47 -16.12 -9.81
N ALA A 100 5.24 -15.13 -9.38
CA ALA A 100 6.37 -15.29 -8.47
C ALA A 100 5.97 -15.31 -6.98
N GLY A 101 4.68 -15.19 -6.64
CA GLY A 101 4.19 -15.20 -5.26
C GLY A 101 4.48 -13.92 -4.47
N VAL A 102 4.84 -12.83 -5.16
CA VAL A 102 5.19 -11.52 -4.57
C VAL A 102 4.23 -10.43 -5.04
N ARG A 103 2.94 -10.76 -5.19
CA ARG A 103 1.88 -9.86 -5.65
C ARG A 103 1.86 -8.51 -4.89
N SER A 104 2.13 -8.52 -3.59
CA SER A 104 2.21 -7.30 -2.76
C SER A 104 3.29 -6.31 -3.21
N GLN A 105 4.32 -6.76 -3.96
CA GLN A 105 5.40 -5.92 -4.48
C GLN A 105 5.08 -5.26 -5.83
N THR A 106 3.95 -5.58 -6.47
CA THR A 106 3.61 -5.10 -7.83
C THR A 106 3.75 -3.59 -7.99
N ILE A 107 3.25 -2.82 -7.02
CA ILE A 107 3.35 -1.36 -7.02
C ILE A 107 4.80 -0.89 -7.01
N LYS A 108 5.63 -1.48 -6.14
CA LYS A 108 7.06 -1.13 -6.02
C LYS A 108 7.77 -1.43 -7.34
N ALA A 109 7.47 -2.58 -7.92
CA ALA A 109 8.04 -3.02 -9.18
C ALA A 109 7.66 -2.14 -10.37
N GLN A 110 6.38 -1.79 -10.50
CA GLN A 110 5.89 -0.87 -11.53
C GLN A 110 6.51 0.53 -11.36
N LEU A 111 6.65 1.03 -10.13
CA LEU A 111 7.31 2.30 -9.86
C LEU A 111 8.78 2.29 -10.29
N ILE A 112 9.54 1.27 -9.92
CA ILE A 112 10.95 1.14 -10.33
C ILE A 112 11.05 1.09 -11.86
N TYR A 113 10.23 0.27 -12.51
CA TYR A 113 10.20 0.14 -13.96
C TYR A 113 9.95 1.50 -14.64
N MET A 114 8.85 2.17 -14.27
CA MET A 114 8.48 3.45 -14.84
C MET A 114 9.50 4.57 -14.57
N SER A 115 10.23 4.48 -13.47
CA SER A 115 11.24 5.47 -13.06
C SER A 115 12.54 5.33 -13.84
N TYR A 116 13.00 4.10 -14.04
CA TYR A 116 14.41 3.83 -14.36
C TYR A 116 14.62 3.01 -15.63
N PHE A 117 13.60 2.35 -16.18
CA PHE A 117 13.77 1.38 -17.27
C PHE A 117 13.66 1.98 -18.68
N GLY A 118 13.63 3.30 -18.83
CA GLY A 118 13.44 3.97 -20.13
C GLY A 118 14.46 3.54 -21.21
N ASP A 119 15.71 3.29 -20.81
CA ASP A 119 16.79 2.88 -21.73
C ASP A 119 17.09 1.37 -21.70
N VAL A 120 16.41 0.61 -20.84
CA VAL A 120 16.68 -0.82 -20.63
C VAL A 120 16.18 -1.63 -21.83
N GLN A 121 17.10 -2.35 -22.48
CA GLN A 121 16.79 -3.22 -23.61
C GLN A 121 16.50 -4.65 -23.14
N ASN A 122 15.62 -5.35 -23.85
CA ASN A 122 15.26 -6.76 -23.59
C ASN A 122 14.73 -7.00 -22.17
N PHE A 123 13.90 -6.09 -21.65
CA PHE A 123 13.19 -6.30 -20.40
C PHE A 123 12.39 -7.61 -20.43
N ASN A 124 12.43 -8.33 -19.30
CA ASN A 124 11.69 -9.57 -19.11
C ASN A 124 11.04 -9.54 -17.72
N ALA A 125 9.71 -9.52 -17.69
CA ALA A 125 8.93 -9.36 -16.46
C ALA A 125 9.14 -10.53 -15.47
N GLU A 126 9.26 -11.76 -15.95
CA GLU A 126 9.50 -12.96 -15.10
C GLU A 126 10.85 -12.89 -14.38
N SER A 127 11.91 -12.58 -15.12
CA SER A 127 13.26 -12.41 -14.53
C SER A 127 13.29 -11.26 -13.53
N TYR A 128 12.54 -10.19 -13.83
CA TYR A 128 12.38 -9.05 -12.94
C TYR A 128 11.66 -9.43 -11.65
N ALA A 129 10.52 -10.12 -11.73
CA ALA A 129 9.75 -10.59 -10.57
C ALA A 129 10.55 -11.55 -9.69
N ASN A 130 11.38 -12.41 -10.29
CA ASN A 130 12.26 -13.28 -9.53
C ASN A 130 13.24 -12.51 -8.63
N LEU A 131 13.69 -11.31 -9.02
CA LEU A 131 14.53 -10.46 -8.15
C LEU A 131 13.79 -10.06 -6.86
N PHE A 132 12.48 -9.79 -6.95
CA PHE A 132 11.65 -9.47 -5.78
C PHE A 132 11.40 -10.69 -4.91
N ALA A 133 11.23 -11.87 -5.50
CA ALA A 133 10.97 -13.10 -4.77
C ALA A 133 12.17 -13.58 -3.93
N VAL A 134 13.40 -13.32 -4.39
CA VAL A 134 14.62 -13.84 -3.73
C VAL A 134 15.33 -12.81 -2.87
N ALA A 135 15.02 -11.52 -3.02
CA ALA A 135 15.68 -10.47 -2.26
C ALA A 135 15.23 -10.50 -0.78
N PRO A 136 16.17 -10.56 0.18
CA PRO A 136 15.82 -10.65 1.59
C PRO A 136 15.34 -9.31 2.18
N ASN A 137 15.65 -8.19 1.52
CA ASN A 137 15.22 -6.85 1.91
C ASN A 137 15.31 -5.88 0.71
N ASP A 138 14.76 -4.68 0.89
CA ASP A 138 14.70 -3.67 -0.19
C ASP A 138 16.08 -3.15 -0.62
N SER A 139 17.08 -3.12 0.27
CA SER A 139 18.44 -2.67 -0.10
C SER A 139 19.11 -3.67 -1.04
N ASP A 140 18.98 -4.96 -0.74
CA ASP A 140 19.50 -6.04 -1.59
C ASP A 140 18.73 -6.14 -2.90
N LEU A 141 17.41 -5.92 -2.88
CA LEU A 141 16.58 -5.81 -4.09
C LEU A 141 17.07 -4.71 -5.03
N ILE A 142 17.24 -3.49 -4.52
CA ILE A 142 17.71 -2.36 -5.34
C ILE A 142 19.11 -2.62 -5.90
N THR A 143 19.99 -3.21 -5.09
CA THR A 143 21.33 -3.61 -5.54
C THR A 143 21.27 -4.64 -6.67
N ALA A 144 20.41 -5.65 -6.56
CA ALA A 144 20.24 -6.69 -7.57
C ALA A 144 19.65 -6.13 -8.87
N ILE A 145 18.68 -5.24 -8.80
CA ILE A 145 18.09 -4.56 -9.96
C ILE A 145 19.14 -3.70 -10.68
N ASN A 146 19.89 -2.89 -9.93
CA ASN A 146 20.98 -2.08 -10.48
C ASN A 146 22.01 -2.94 -11.22
N SER A 147 22.44 -4.04 -10.60
CA SER A 147 23.40 -4.96 -11.21
C SER A 147 22.86 -5.68 -12.44
N THR A 148 21.58 -6.05 -12.45
CA THR A 148 20.97 -6.84 -13.54
C THR A 148 20.71 -5.98 -14.78
N TYR A 149 20.24 -4.75 -14.59
CA TYR A 149 19.80 -3.88 -15.68
C TYR A 149 20.75 -2.72 -15.98
N GLY A 150 21.88 -2.61 -15.25
CA GLY A 150 22.84 -1.52 -15.44
C GLY A 150 22.28 -0.16 -15.01
N LEU A 151 21.49 -0.14 -13.94
CA LEU A 151 20.83 1.05 -13.41
C LEU A 151 21.60 1.64 -12.21
N GLU A 152 21.30 2.90 -11.89
CA GLU A 152 21.87 3.63 -10.75
C GLU A 152 20.76 4.15 -9.82
N ILE A 153 19.90 3.25 -9.35
CA ILE A 153 18.82 3.59 -8.42
C ILE A 153 19.42 3.86 -7.04
N GLY A 154 19.23 5.08 -6.53
CA GLY A 154 19.57 5.43 -5.15
C GLY A 154 18.53 4.89 -4.18
N TYR A 155 18.94 4.03 -3.25
CA TYR A 155 18.05 3.38 -2.27
C TYR A 155 17.20 4.39 -1.47
N ASP A 156 17.84 5.36 -0.81
CA ASP A 156 17.15 6.32 0.05
C ASP A 156 16.18 7.21 -0.74
N GLU A 157 16.58 7.63 -1.95
CA GLU A 157 15.76 8.46 -2.84
C GLU A 157 14.53 7.69 -3.32
N PHE A 158 14.71 6.43 -3.74
CA PHE A 158 13.63 5.57 -4.16
C PHE A 158 12.68 5.26 -3.00
N MET A 159 13.18 4.82 -1.85
CA MET A 159 12.34 4.46 -0.71
C MET A 159 11.53 5.64 -0.20
N ARG A 160 12.12 6.85 -0.15
CA ARG A 160 11.37 8.08 0.18
C ARG A 160 10.22 8.32 -0.78
N THR A 161 10.46 8.14 -2.07
CA THR A 161 9.43 8.29 -3.11
C THR A 161 8.36 7.23 -2.92
N TYR A 162 8.74 5.96 -2.82
CA TYR A 162 7.85 4.83 -2.62
C TYR A 162 6.94 5.03 -1.40
N THR A 163 7.48 5.39 -0.23
CA THR A 163 6.72 5.69 0.98
C THR A 163 5.70 6.82 0.76
N TRP A 164 6.08 7.89 0.05
CA TRP A 164 5.16 8.99 -0.24
C TRP A 164 3.98 8.53 -1.09
N VAL A 165 4.23 7.67 -2.09
CA VAL A 165 3.14 7.16 -2.91
C VAL A 165 2.30 6.12 -2.15
N MET A 166 2.91 5.29 -1.30
CA MET A 166 2.20 4.33 -0.43
C MET A 166 1.37 5.02 0.67
N ASN A 167 1.66 6.26 1.04
CA ASN A 167 0.76 7.03 1.90
C ASN A 167 -0.44 7.59 1.12
N SER A 168 -0.31 7.76 -0.20
CA SER A 168 -1.37 8.29 -1.03
C SER A 168 -2.49 7.28 -1.33
N THR A 169 -2.20 5.98 -1.24
CA THR A 169 -3.18 4.90 -1.44
C THR A 169 -2.80 3.70 -0.60
N ILE A 170 -3.76 2.85 -0.25
CA ILE A 170 -3.47 1.55 0.35
C ILE A 170 -3.17 0.55 -0.76
N ASN A 171 -2.22 -0.36 -0.52
CA ASN A 171 -1.88 -1.42 -1.46
C ASN A 171 -3.04 -2.44 -1.55
N GLY A 172 -3.79 -2.47 -2.65
CA GLY A 172 -4.81 -3.51 -2.85
C GLY A 172 -4.21 -4.90 -3.00
N TYR A 173 -3.05 -5.00 -3.65
CA TYR A 173 -2.38 -6.28 -3.91
C TYR A 173 -1.91 -7.05 -2.67
N MET A 174 -1.90 -6.39 -1.50
CA MET A 174 -1.55 -7.05 -0.24
C MET A 174 -2.65 -7.97 0.27
N PHE A 175 -3.90 -7.74 -0.14
CA PHE A 175 -5.04 -8.56 0.26
C PHE A 175 -5.11 -9.84 -0.56
N SER A 176 -5.23 -10.95 0.13
CA SER A 176 -5.45 -12.28 -0.44
C SER A 176 -6.90 -12.50 -0.82
N ASP A 177 -7.85 -11.90 -0.07
CA ASP A 177 -9.27 -11.92 -0.36
C ASP A 177 -9.95 -10.61 0.10
N GLU A 178 -10.14 -9.70 -0.84
CA GLU A 178 -10.77 -8.40 -0.59
C GLU A 178 -12.26 -8.49 -0.21
N SER A 179 -12.90 -9.65 -0.43
CA SER A 179 -14.34 -9.83 -0.16
C SER A 179 -14.66 -10.18 1.29
N THR A 180 -13.65 -10.55 2.08
CA THR A 180 -13.79 -10.92 3.49
C THR A 180 -12.86 -10.09 4.37
N LYS A 181 -13.17 -10.04 5.66
CA LYS A 181 -12.22 -9.55 6.67
C LYS A 181 -11.60 -10.78 7.31
N ASN A 182 -10.34 -11.07 7.00
CA ASN A 182 -9.63 -12.27 7.45
C ASN A 182 -8.29 -11.91 8.11
N CYS A 183 -7.75 -12.82 8.93
CA CYS A 183 -6.56 -12.53 9.73
C CYS A 183 -5.29 -12.34 8.88
N ALA A 184 -5.14 -13.09 7.77
CA ALA A 184 -3.98 -12.92 6.88
C ALA A 184 -3.92 -11.51 6.29
N ASP A 185 -5.06 -10.98 5.88
CA ASP A 185 -5.19 -9.62 5.33
C ASP A 185 -5.05 -8.54 6.41
N LEU A 186 -5.44 -8.82 7.67
CA LEU A 186 -5.12 -7.94 8.81
C LEU A 186 -3.61 -7.85 9.06
N ALA A 187 -2.88 -8.96 8.95
CA ALA A 187 -1.41 -8.94 9.05
C ALA A 187 -0.80 -8.15 7.89
N ALA A 188 -1.25 -8.39 6.65
CA ALA A 188 -0.80 -7.66 5.47
C ALA A 188 -1.08 -6.15 5.58
N TRP A 189 -2.22 -5.77 6.14
CA TRP A 189 -2.57 -4.39 6.46
C TRP A 189 -1.59 -3.75 7.44
N ALA A 190 -1.24 -4.46 8.52
CA ALA A 190 -0.29 -3.99 9.51
C ALA A 190 1.12 -3.80 8.92
N GLU A 191 1.57 -4.75 8.09
CA GLU A 191 2.84 -4.66 7.35
C GLU A 191 2.85 -3.45 6.41
N ASN A 192 1.77 -3.22 5.67
CA ASN A 192 1.65 -2.05 4.82
C ASN A 192 1.71 -0.75 5.64
N ALA A 193 1.03 -0.68 6.80
CA ALA A 193 1.08 0.48 7.67
C ALA A 193 2.50 0.76 8.19
N TYR A 194 3.25 -0.29 8.55
CA TYR A 194 4.64 -0.19 8.96
C TYR A 194 5.56 0.24 7.81
N ILE A 195 5.53 -0.44 6.67
CA ILE A 195 6.38 -0.14 5.49
C ILE A 195 6.11 1.26 4.94
N SER A 196 4.85 1.69 4.95
CA SER A 196 4.48 3.04 4.52
C SER A 196 4.65 4.10 5.62
N GLY A 197 5.13 3.73 6.80
CA GLY A 197 5.51 4.67 7.86
C GLY A 197 4.35 5.47 8.43
N TRP A 198 3.24 4.80 8.74
CA TRP A 198 2.08 5.45 9.34
C TRP A 198 2.44 6.06 10.70
N GLY A 199 2.04 7.32 10.90
CA GLY A 199 2.25 8.03 12.14
C GLY A 199 1.22 7.67 13.21
N PHE A 200 1.50 8.08 14.44
CA PHE A 200 0.54 8.04 15.53
C PHE A 200 -0.30 9.32 15.57
N LYS A 201 -1.62 9.19 15.70
CA LYS A 201 -2.53 10.28 16.05
C LYS A 201 -3.74 9.72 16.78
N GLN A 202 -4.01 10.23 17.97
CA GLN A 202 -5.16 9.79 18.78
C GLN A 202 -6.47 9.88 17.99
N GLY A 203 -7.25 8.80 17.99
CA GLY A 203 -8.53 8.66 17.30
C GLY A 203 -8.44 8.44 15.79
N ALA A 204 -7.24 8.31 15.23
CA ALA A 204 -7.06 8.06 13.81
C ALA A 204 -7.14 6.56 13.50
N ILE A 205 -7.68 6.21 12.33
CA ILE A 205 -7.93 4.81 11.91
C ILE A 205 -7.24 4.46 10.58
N GLY A 206 -6.17 5.17 10.21
CA GLY A 206 -5.47 5.01 8.92
C GLY A 206 -5.83 6.04 7.85
N ASN A 207 -6.64 7.03 8.21
CA ASN A 207 -6.94 8.16 7.36
C ASN A 207 -5.67 8.97 7.05
N ARG A 208 -5.58 9.45 5.80
CA ARG A 208 -4.49 10.33 5.36
C ARG A 208 -4.78 11.76 5.81
N ASP A 209 -3.80 12.41 6.43
CA ASP A 209 -3.88 13.82 6.79
C ASP A 209 -3.78 14.72 5.55
N TYR A 210 -4.47 15.86 5.55
CA TYR A 210 -4.53 16.75 4.40
C TYR A 210 -3.29 17.66 4.26
N VAL A 211 -2.54 17.87 5.35
CA VAL A 211 -1.39 18.78 5.39
C VAL A 211 -0.12 18.05 4.96
N ASP A 212 0.26 17.01 5.71
CA ASP A 212 1.51 16.29 5.47
C ASP A 212 1.35 15.08 4.54
N ARG A 213 0.11 14.66 4.28
CA ARG A 213 -0.26 13.52 3.44
C ARG A 213 0.23 12.17 3.97
N ILE A 214 0.52 12.10 5.26
CA ILE A 214 0.88 10.88 5.98
C ILE A 214 -0.42 10.25 6.52
N ARG A 215 -0.46 8.93 6.57
CA ARG A 215 -1.55 8.19 7.22
C ARG A 215 -1.27 8.04 8.71
N TYR A 216 -2.32 8.19 9.50
CA TYR A 216 -2.21 8.10 10.95
C TYR A 216 -3.17 7.07 11.52
N ALA A 217 -2.73 6.35 12.54
CA ALA A 217 -3.58 5.51 13.37
C ALA A 217 -3.27 5.77 14.86
N ASP A 218 -4.18 5.41 15.75
CA ASP A 218 -3.80 5.06 17.13
C ASP A 218 -3.74 3.52 17.29
N ASN A 219 -3.50 3.04 18.51
CA ASN A 219 -3.33 1.62 18.76
C ASN A 219 -4.56 0.79 18.31
N ALA A 220 -5.76 1.13 18.79
CA ALA A 220 -7.00 0.46 18.39
C ALA A 220 -7.38 0.77 16.93
N GLY A 221 -7.08 1.99 16.49
CA GLY A 221 -7.34 2.52 15.17
C GLY A 221 -6.63 1.78 14.04
N LEU A 222 -5.50 1.13 14.33
CA LEU A 222 -4.83 0.27 13.35
C LEU A 222 -5.72 -0.92 12.93
N MET A 223 -6.37 -1.58 13.88
CA MET A 223 -7.30 -2.70 13.62
C MET A 223 -8.66 -2.19 13.11
N LEU A 224 -9.20 -1.13 13.72
CA LEU A 224 -10.45 -0.52 13.27
C LEU A 224 -10.36 0.01 11.84
N GLY A 225 -9.18 0.48 11.44
CA GLY A 225 -8.89 0.89 10.07
C GLY A 225 -9.11 -0.25 9.09
N TYR A 226 -8.53 -1.42 9.35
CA TYR A 226 -8.70 -2.60 8.51
C TYR A 226 -10.18 -3.03 8.41
N LEU A 227 -10.86 -3.08 9.56
CA LEU A 227 -12.25 -3.49 9.67
C LEU A 227 -13.20 -2.56 8.89
N ASN A 228 -12.90 -1.26 8.86
CA ASN A 228 -13.72 -0.26 8.18
C ASN A 228 -13.25 0.07 6.75
N TYR A 229 -12.06 -0.33 6.32
CA TYR A 229 -11.56 0.00 4.99
C TYR A 229 -12.26 -0.85 3.92
N ASN A 230 -12.85 -0.19 2.94
CA ASN A 230 -13.41 -0.81 1.75
C ASN A 230 -12.35 -0.72 0.61
N PRO A 231 -11.77 -1.84 0.15
CA PRO A 231 -10.77 -1.84 -0.91
C PRO A 231 -11.32 -1.40 -2.27
N ASP A 232 -12.57 -1.72 -2.59
CA ASP A 232 -13.23 -1.33 -3.85
C ASP A 232 -13.45 0.19 -3.92
N GLU A 233 -14.02 0.75 -2.86
CA GLU A 233 -14.33 2.18 -2.77
C GLU A 233 -13.13 3.03 -2.34
N LYS A 234 -12.04 2.38 -1.88
CA LYS A 234 -10.84 3.02 -1.32
C LYS A 234 -11.17 4.04 -0.22
N SER A 235 -12.17 3.72 0.58
CA SER A 235 -12.78 4.59 1.58
C SER A 235 -12.87 3.88 2.94
N PHE A 236 -13.02 4.66 4.02
CA PHE A 236 -13.29 4.10 5.35
C PHE A 236 -14.77 4.28 5.68
N GLY A 237 -15.42 3.17 6.02
CA GLY A 237 -16.74 3.15 6.62
C GLY A 237 -16.71 3.47 8.13
N ASN A 238 -17.82 3.18 8.80
CA ASN A 238 -18.00 3.43 10.24
C ASN A 238 -18.74 2.30 10.95
N GLN A 239 -18.68 1.09 10.39
CA GLN A 239 -19.33 -0.10 10.94
C GLN A 239 -18.78 -0.45 12.33
N PHE A 240 -17.46 -0.38 12.49
CA PHE A 240 -16.77 -0.67 13.75
C PHE A 240 -16.26 0.63 14.37
N GLN A 241 -16.87 1.05 15.49
CA GLN A 241 -16.46 2.28 16.21
C GLN A 241 -15.66 1.98 17.48
N THR A 242 -15.74 0.76 17.99
CA THR A 242 -15.01 0.28 19.16
C THR A 242 -14.41 -1.05 18.80
N LEU A 243 -13.14 -1.25 19.17
CA LEU A 243 -12.48 -2.52 18.96
C LEU A 243 -13.03 -3.53 19.97
N VAL A 244 -13.69 -4.57 19.46
CA VAL A 244 -14.18 -5.68 20.27
C VAL A 244 -13.26 -6.87 20.04
N PHE A 245 -12.81 -7.49 21.13
CA PHE A 245 -11.86 -8.59 21.10
C PHE A 245 -12.17 -9.60 22.22
N THR A 246 -11.70 -10.82 22.04
CA THR A 246 -11.80 -11.90 23.03
C THR A 246 -10.41 -12.47 23.26
N GLU A 247 -9.92 -12.39 24.50
CA GLU A 247 -8.68 -13.07 24.91
C GLU A 247 -8.88 -14.59 24.89
N GLN A 248 -7.96 -15.32 24.27
CA GLN A 248 -8.08 -16.76 24.02
C GLN A 248 -7.11 -17.59 24.86
N GLY A 249 -6.05 -16.98 25.39
CA GLY A 249 -5.07 -17.67 26.21
C GLY A 249 -3.74 -16.92 26.32
N SER A 250 -2.79 -17.53 27.03
CA SER A 250 -1.41 -17.05 27.12
C SER A 250 -0.63 -17.33 25.84
N LEU A 251 0.49 -16.62 25.64
CA LEU A 251 1.27 -16.70 24.39
C LEU A 251 1.88 -18.07 24.10
N ASP A 252 2.06 -18.92 25.12
CA ASP A 252 2.55 -20.29 24.97
C ASP A 252 1.55 -21.24 24.28
N THR A 253 0.26 -20.87 24.25
CA THR A 253 -0.78 -21.60 23.53
C THR A 253 -1.16 -20.98 22.18
N MET A 254 -0.52 -19.86 21.82
CA MET A 254 -0.81 -19.13 20.59
C MET A 254 -0.41 -19.95 19.34
N PRO A 255 -1.31 -20.10 18.34
CA PRO A 255 -0.95 -20.71 17.06
C PRO A 255 -0.02 -19.81 16.23
N GLU A 256 0.77 -20.43 15.34
CA GLU A 256 1.69 -19.73 14.44
C GLU A 256 0.94 -19.20 13.20
N VAL A 257 -0.01 -18.29 13.41
CA VAL A 257 -0.87 -17.75 12.36
C VAL A 257 -0.86 -16.23 12.40
N ALA A 258 -0.40 -15.62 11.31
CA ALA A 258 -0.40 -14.17 11.16
C ALA A 258 -1.84 -13.59 11.22
N GLY A 259 -1.97 -12.42 11.86
CA GLY A 259 -3.23 -11.72 12.06
C GLY A 259 -3.88 -11.96 13.41
N ILE A 260 -3.28 -12.79 14.26
CA ILE A 260 -3.68 -12.94 15.66
C ILE A 260 -3.41 -11.62 16.40
N GLY A 261 -4.34 -11.23 17.26
CA GLY A 261 -4.14 -10.11 18.16
C GLY A 261 -3.26 -10.49 19.35
N LEU A 262 -2.37 -9.60 19.77
CA LEU A 262 -1.66 -9.69 21.05
C LEU A 262 -2.19 -8.62 21.99
N PHE A 263 -2.27 -8.92 23.28
CA PHE A 263 -2.77 -8.00 24.29
C PHE A 263 -1.87 -8.02 25.53
N ASP A 264 -1.56 -6.83 26.07
CA ASP A 264 -0.73 -6.64 27.26
C ASP A 264 -1.52 -6.18 28.50
N GLY A 265 -2.86 -6.11 28.39
CA GLY A 265 -3.75 -5.53 29.40
C GLY A 265 -4.18 -4.09 29.10
N SER A 266 -3.54 -3.41 28.14
CA SER A 266 -3.86 -2.03 27.74
C SER A 266 -3.81 -1.78 26.23
N GLN A 267 -2.84 -2.34 25.55
CA GLN A 267 -2.56 -2.14 24.12
C GLN A 267 -2.70 -3.45 23.36
N HIS A 268 -2.92 -3.29 22.07
CA HIS A 268 -3.05 -4.36 21.11
C HIS A 268 -1.88 -4.37 20.13
N GLY A 269 -1.47 -5.57 19.73
CA GLY A 269 -0.58 -5.83 18.61
C GLY A 269 -1.21 -6.78 17.60
N ILE A 270 -0.67 -6.80 16.40
CA ILE A 270 -1.02 -7.74 15.34
C ILE A 270 0.22 -8.60 15.10
N TYR A 271 0.10 -9.90 15.38
CA TYR A 271 1.15 -10.88 15.06
C TYR A 271 1.29 -11.00 13.55
N VAL A 272 2.51 -10.92 13.00
CA VAL A 272 2.76 -10.95 11.55
C VAL A 272 3.59 -12.15 11.10
N GLY A 273 3.76 -13.14 11.97
CA GLY A 273 4.59 -14.33 11.72
C GLY A 273 6.03 -14.16 12.21
N ASP A 274 6.79 -15.25 12.22
CA ASP A 274 8.23 -15.29 12.53
C ASP A 274 8.62 -14.64 13.88
N GLY A 275 7.72 -14.66 14.85
CA GLY A 275 7.94 -14.05 16.16
C GLY A 275 7.87 -12.52 16.16
N GLU A 276 7.30 -11.90 15.14
CA GLU A 276 7.18 -10.45 14.98
C GLU A 276 5.75 -9.94 15.22
N VAL A 277 5.66 -8.71 15.74
CA VAL A 277 4.39 -8.03 16.04
C VAL A 277 4.44 -6.58 15.56
N ILE A 278 3.33 -6.10 15.02
CA ILE A 278 3.14 -4.71 14.62
C ILE A 278 2.06 -4.06 15.48
N TYR A 279 2.33 -2.84 15.95
CA TYR A 279 1.39 -2.05 16.73
C TYR A 279 1.64 -0.56 16.52
N CYS A 280 0.62 0.29 16.73
CA CYS A 280 0.82 1.73 16.72
C CYS A 280 1.25 2.22 18.11
N SER A 281 2.44 2.82 18.21
CA SER A 281 3.03 3.27 19.46
C SER A 281 2.90 4.79 19.62
N GLU A 282 2.23 5.22 20.69
CA GLU A 282 2.16 6.64 21.06
C GLU A 282 3.55 7.20 21.40
N SER A 283 4.37 6.41 22.12
CA SER A 283 5.68 6.86 22.59
C SER A 283 6.70 7.01 21.46
N ALA A 284 6.67 6.10 20.47
CA ALA A 284 7.47 6.22 19.26
C ALA A 284 6.89 7.27 18.30
N GLY A 285 5.56 7.44 18.31
CA GLY A 285 4.84 8.35 17.43
C GLY A 285 4.50 7.76 16.07
N TYR A 286 4.58 6.44 15.89
CA TYR A 286 4.33 5.75 14.61
C TYR A 286 4.05 4.25 14.79
N VAL A 287 3.57 3.61 13.71
CA VAL A 287 3.42 2.16 13.61
C VAL A 287 4.78 1.48 13.66
N THR A 288 4.98 0.64 14.66
CA THR A 288 6.25 0.01 15.01
C THR A 288 6.16 -1.49 14.81
N LYS A 289 7.24 -2.09 14.32
CA LYS A 289 7.44 -3.54 14.27
C LYS A 289 8.51 -3.95 15.29
N ASP A 290 8.26 -5.01 16.03
CA ASP A 290 9.17 -5.53 17.06
C ASP A 290 9.05 -7.05 17.19
N LEU A 291 9.95 -7.69 17.95
CA LEU A 291 9.82 -9.09 18.33
C LEU A 291 8.75 -9.23 19.43
N VAL A 292 7.93 -10.27 19.34
CA VAL A 292 6.97 -10.65 20.38
C VAL A 292 7.67 -10.82 21.73
N SER A 293 8.88 -11.40 21.72
CA SER A 293 9.70 -11.61 22.93
C SER A 293 10.24 -10.33 23.58
N ASN A 294 10.29 -9.22 22.86
CA ASN A 294 10.67 -7.91 23.41
C ASN A 294 9.48 -7.20 24.05
N GLY A 295 8.26 -7.58 23.67
CA GLY A 295 7.03 -6.94 24.13
C GLY A 295 6.58 -7.40 25.52
N GLY A 296 5.75 -6.58 26.15
CA GLY A 296 5.06 -6.91 27.40
C GLY A 296 3.77 -7.72 27.22
N TRP A 297 3.60 -8.38 26.07
CA TRP A 297 2.39 -9.10 25.71
C TRP A 297 2.11 -10.25 26.67
N THR A 298 0.87 -10.39 27.12
CA THR A 298 0.46 -11.38 28.12
C THR A 298 -0.45 -12.45 27.56
N SER A 299 -1.27 -12.10 26.58
CA SER A 299 -2.27 -12.98 25.99
C SER A 299 -2.39 -12.75 24.49
N TRP A 300 -2.93 -13.75 23.80
CA TRP A 300 -3.39 -13.62 22.43
C TRP A 300 -4.92 -13.52 22.39
N CYS A 301 -5.43 -12.80 21.39
CA CYS A 301 -6.86 -12.53 21.25
C CYS A 301 -7.30 -12.60 19.78
N THR A 302 -8.60 -12.74 19.59
CA THR A 302 -9.27 -12.57 18.29
C THR A 302 -10.08 -11.29 18.27
N TYR A 303 -10.25 -10.68 17.10
CA TYR A 303 -11.04 -9.47 16.90
C TYR A 303 -12.39 -9.79 16.27
N GLU A 304 -13.46 -9.17 16.77
CA GLU A 304 -14.78 -9.30 16.16
C GLU A 304 -14.78 -8.75 14.74
N GLY A 305 -15.39 -9.49 13.80
CA GLY A 305 -15.41 -9.12 12.39
C GLY A 305 -14.17 -9.54 11.62
N VAL A 306 -13.23 -10.29 12.22
CA VAL A 306 -12.12 -10.94 11.52
C VAL A 306 -12.34 -12.45 11.50
N ASP A 307 -12.25 -13.04 10.31
CA ASP A 307 -12.29 -14.47 10.09
C ASP A 307 -10.92 -15.10 10.34
N TYR A 308 -10.93 -16.19 11.11
CA TYR A 308 -9.74 -16.96 11.47
C TYR A 308 -9.82 -18.39 10.91
N PRO A 309 -8.67 -18.96 10.47
CA PRO A 309 -8.60 -20.31 9.92
C PRO A 309 -8.87 -21.38 10.99
N GLN A 310 -9.11 -22.62 10.54
CA GLN A 310 -9.46 -23.73 11.43
C GLN A 310 -8.39 -23.98 12.51
N GLU A 311 -7.10 -23.81 12.19
CA GLU A 311 -6.01 -23.95 13.16
C GLU A 311 -6.16 -23.04 14.38
N VAL A 312 -6.62 -21.79 14.18
CA VAL A 312 -6.89 -20.87 15.27
C VAL A 312 -8.12 -21.31 16.06
N ARG A 313 -9.18 -21.76 15.38
CA ARG A 313 -10.41 -22.24 16.01
C ARG A 313 -10.16 -23.46 16.89
N ASP A 314 -9.37 -24.41 16.40
CA ASP A 314 -8.99 -25.61 17.14
C ASP A 314 -8.25 -25.23 18.45
N LYS A 315 -7.40 -24.19 18.41
CA LYS A 315 -6.71 -23.67 19.60
C LYS A 315 -7.63 -22.98 20.60
N ILE A 316 -8.66 -22.29 20.12
CA ILE A 316 -9.69 -21.69 20.98
C ILE A 316 -10.43 -22.80 21.75
N ASP A 317 -10.83 -23.88 21.07
CA ASP A 317 -11.51 -25.01 21.69
C ASP A 317 -10.60 -25.74 22.71
N GLU A 318 -9.31 -25.93 22.38
CA GLU A 318 -8.31 -26.53 23.28
C GLU A 318 -8.12 -25.71 24.58
N ASN A 319 -8.18 -24.39 24.49
CA ASN A 319 -8.04 -23.49 25.64
C ASN A 319 -9.30 -23.41 26.51
N GLY A 320 -10.30 -24.25 26.22
CA GLY A 320 -11.55 -24.30 26.96
C GLY A 320 -12.56 -23.25 26.50
N GLY A 321 -12.54 -22.90 25.20
CA GLY A 321 -13.52 -22.02 24.58
C GLY A 321 -14.92 -22.38 25.07
N ASP A 322 -15.62 -21.39 25.62
CA ASP A 322 -16.99 -21.56 26.09
C ASP A 322 -17.83 -22.10 24.93
N SER A 323 -18.07 -23.40 24.95
CA SER A 323 -19.04 -24.05 24.10
C SER A 323 -20.42 -23.52 24.50
N GLU A 324 -20.97 -22.59 23.74
CA GLU A 324 -22.41 -22.29 23.78
C GLU A 324 -23.26 -23.49 23.34
#